data_AF-A0A9P6M9Z6-F1
#
_entry.id   AF-A0A9P6M9Z6-F1
#
_cell.length_a   1.000
_cell.length_b   1.000
_cell.length_c   1.000
_cell.angle_alpha   90.00
_cell.angle_beta   90.00
_cell.angle_gamma   90.00
#
_symmetry.space_group_name_H-M   'P 1'
#
loop_
_entity.id
_entity.type
_entity.pdbx_description
1 polymer ?
#
loop_
_entity_poly.entity_id
_entity_poly.type
_entity_poly.pdbx_seq_one_letter_code
_entity_poly.pdbx_strand_id
1 'polypeptide(L)'
;MFMTYISSACIYFVYMGAAPFLLAADLDSDNDWPYWLDRTIVAFSVVLAFAIGFAVGGMACWHWYLALTAQTTLEQYNNSYMRNVCKKRGETFANMYDFGIVGNFLDLFNIGPRGHYPWYTALLPLRIPPIGNGKRFLKSGQGYILDFGEDDEDMV
;
A
#
# COMPACT_ATOMS: atom_id res chain seq x y z
N MET A 1 7.03 -2.74 -1.72
CA MET A 1 8.42 -2.75 -1.22
C MET A 1 9.07 -1.37 -1.20
N PHE A 2 9.18 -0.65 -2.31
CA PHE A 2 9.74 0.70 -2.30
C PHE A 2 9.05 1.64 -1.29
N MET A 3 7.73 1.78 -1.39
CA MET A 3 6.95 2.68 -0.52
C MET A 3 7.05 2.29 0.96
N THR A 4 7.04 0.98 1.26
CA THR A 4 7.14 0.48 2.63
C THR A 4 8.52 0.74 3.24
N TYR A 5 9.58 0.59 2.46
CA TYR A 5 10.94 0.87 2.91
C TYR A 5 11.18 2.36 3.13
N ILE A 6 10.71 3.21 2.22
CA ILE A 6 10.82 4.65 2.41
C ILE A 6 10.02 5.12 3.62
N SER A 7 8.78 4.68 3.77
CA SER A 7 7.95 5.08 4.90
C SER A 7 8.55 4.64 6.24
N SER A 8 9.03 3.38 6.34
CA SER A 8 9.70 2.90 7.56
C SER A 8 11.02 3.63 7.84
N ALA A 9 11.82 3.93 6.82
CA ALA A 9 13.04 4.72 6.97
C ALA A 9 12.75 6.16 7.46
N CYS A 10 11.71 6.81 6.92
CA CYS A 10 11.28 8.12 7.37
C CYS A 10 10.80 8.10 8.83
N ILE A 11 9.99 7.10 9.22
CA ILE A 11 9.53 6.94 10.61
C ILE A 11 10.73 6.74 11.54
N TYR A 12 11.66 5.86 11.17
CA TYR A 12 12.88 5.62 11.95
C TYR A 12 13.71 6.90 12.09
N PHE A 13 13.90 7.66 11.01
CA PHE A 13 14.66 8.91 11.02
C PHE A 13 13.99 9.97 11.91
N VAL A 14 12.67 10.13 11.83
CA VAL A 14 11.93 11.07 12.68
C VAL A 14 11.99 10.64 14.15
N TYR A 15 11.87 9.34 14.43
CA TYR A 15 11.95 8.82 15.80
C TYR A 15 13.32 9.09 16.42
N MET A 16 14.40 8.76 15.72
CA MET A 16 15.77 9.05 16.17
C MET A 16 16.07 10.55 16.21
N GLY A 17 15.51 11.31 15.28
CA GLY A 17 15.69 12.76 15.15
C GLY A 17 14.81 13.60 16.09
N ALA A 18 13.90 13.00 16.85
CA ALA A 18 12.96 13.74 17.69
C ALA A 18 13.67 14.53 18.81
N ALA A 19 14.65 13.92 19.49
CA ALA A 19 15.41 14.59 20.54
C ALA A 19 16.25 15.78 20.01
N PRO A 20 17.09 15.63 18.97
CA PRO A 20 17.84 16.77 18.43
C PRO A 20 16.92 17.80 17.75
N PHE A 21 15.76 17.40 17.23
CA PHE A 21 14.76 18.33 16.70
C PHE A 21 14.16 19.22 17.81
N LEU A 22 13.79 18.64 18.96
CA LEU A 22 13.28 19.40 20.09
C LEU A 22 14.33 20.37 20.63
N LEU A 23 15.60 19.96 20.71
CA LEU A 23 16.71 20.84 21.09
C LEU A 23 16.96 21.95 20.07
N ALA A 24 16.78 21.67 18.77
CA ALA A 24 16.91 22.68 17.72
C ALA A 24 15.72 23.64 17.66
N ALA A 25 14.54 23.19 18.08
CA ALA A 25 13.30 23.98 18.13
C ALA A 25 13.17 24.80 19.41
N ASP A 26 13.91 24.45 20.46
CA ASP A 26 14.00 25.25 21.67
C ASP A 26 14.62 26.61 21.35
N LEU A 27 13.85 27.68 21.59
CA LEU A 27 14.21 29.06 21.30
C LEU A 27 15.09 29.68 22.39
N ASP A 28 15.35 28.93 23.47
CA ASP A 28 16.20 29.42 24.54
C ASP A 28 17.65 29.59 24.05
N SER A 29 18.16 30.81 24.18
CA SER A 29 19.44 31.23 23.61
C SER A 29 20.66 30.61 24.29
N ASP A 30 20.47 29.98 25.44
CA ASP A 30 21.54 29.45 26.30
C ASP A 30 21.80 27.95 26.12
N ASN A 31 21.09 27.28 25.19
CA ASN A 31 21.33 25.86 24.91
C ASN A 31 22.62 25.69 24.09
N ASP A 32 23.65 25.06 24.66
CA ASP A 32 24.83 24.65 23.90
C ASP A 32 24.47 23.50 22.95
N TRP A 33 24.77 23.67 21.66
CA TRP A 33 24.50 22.65 20.65
C TRP A 33 25.63 21.63 20.56
N PRO A 34 25.42 20.36 20.95
CA PRO A 34 26.50 19.39 21.09
C PRO A 34 26.85 18.65 19.80
N TYR A 35 26.13 18.90 18.70
CA TYR A 35 26.27 18.17 17.44
C TYR A 35 27.09 18.93 16.40
N TRP A 36 27.71 18.20 15.49
CA TRP A 36 28.55 18.79 14.43
C TRP A 36 27.73 19.39 13.27
N LEU A 37 26.50 18.92 13.08
CA LEU A 37 25.59 19.43 12.05
C LEU A 37 24.88 20.67 12.56
N ASP A 38 24.73 21.67 11.70
CA ASP A 38 24.02 22.90 12.06
C ASP A 38 22.54 22.63 12.40
N ARG A 39 22.00 23.40 13.36
CA ARG A 39 20.62 23.24 13.88
C ARG A 39 19.59 23.27 12.75
N THR A 40 19.78 24.20 11.82
CA THR A 40 18.88 24.42 10.67
C THR A 40 18.78 23.18 9.79
N ILE A 41 19.90 22.51 9.54
CA ILE A 41 19.95 21.34 8.66
C ILE A 41 19.24 20.16 9.32
N VAL A 42 19.50 19.94 10.61
CA VAL A 42 18.84 18.87 11.38
C VAL A 42 17.34 19.13 11.43
N ALA A 43 16.91 20.33 11.80
CA ALA A 43 15.50 20.69 11.85
C ALA A 43 14.80 20.51 10.49
N PHE A 44 15.39 21.01 9.41
CA PHE A 44 14.85 20.87 8.06
C PHE A 44 14.76 19.41 7.63
N SER A 45 15.79 18.60 7.90
CA SER A 45 15.81 17.19 7.52
C SER A 45 14.71 16.37 8.22
N VAL A 46 14.44 16.64 9.51
CA VAL A 46 13.41 15.94 10.28
C VAL A 46 12.01 16.33 9.78
N VAL A 47 11.78 17.62 9.52
CA VAL A 47 10.50 18.09 8.95
C VAL A 47 10.27 17.50 7.56
N LEU A 48 11.30 17.47 6.72
CA LEU A 48 11.22 16.88 5.38
C LEU A 48 10.92 15.38 5.45
N ALA A 49 11.62 14.64 6.32
CA ALA A 49 11.40 13.22 6.52
C ALA A 49 9.97 12.94 7.04
N PHE A 50 9.45 13.79 7.93
CA PHE A 50 8.07 13.70 8.40
C PHE A 50 7.06 13.91 7.26
N ALA A 51 7.24 14.97 6.46
CA ALA A 51 6.35 15.28 5.33
C ALA A 51 6.33 14.14 4.29
N ILE A 52 7.51 13.64 3.90
CA ILE A 52 7.64 12.51 2.96
C ILE A 52 7.05 11.24 3.57
N GLY A 53 7.39 10.94 4.82
CA GLY A 53 6.91 9.76 5.53
C GLY A 53 5.39 9.72 5.63
N PHE A 54 4.75 10.87 5.88
CA PHE A 54 3.29 10.99 5.93
C PHE A 54 2.65 10.83 4.53
N ALA A 55 3.15 11.56 3.53
CA ALA A 55 2.60 11.50 2.17
C ALA A 55 2.76 10.10 1.53
N VAL A 56 3.97 9.55 1.56
CA VAL A 56 4.27 8.22 1.01
C VAL A 56 3.65 7.12 1.88
N GLY A 57 3.58 7.31 3.19
CA GLY A 57 2.94 6.37 4.11
C GLY A 57 1.45 6.21 3.83
N GLY A 58 0.73 7.32 3.65
CA GLY A 58 -0.70 7.28 3.27
C GLY A 58 -0.93 6.53 1.95
N MET A 59 -0.09 6.82 0.94
CA MET A 59 -0.11 6.11 -0.34
C MET A 59 0.21 4.62 -0.18
N ALA A 60 1.18 4.27 0.67
CA ALA A 60 1.56 2.88 0.95
C ALA A 60 0.40 2.10 1.59
N CYS A 61 -0.30 2.70 2.56
CA CYS A 61 -1.47 2.09 3.20
C CYS A 61 -2.58 1.80 2.19
N TRP A 62 -2.85 2.74 1.27
CA TRP A 62 -3.81 2.54 0.20
C TRP A 62 -3.43 1.38 -0.73
N HIS A 63 -2.17 1.31 -1.14
CA HIS A 63 -1.70 0.22 -1.99
C HIS A 63 -1.68 -1.13 -1.28
N TRP A 64 -1.44 -1.17 0.03
CA TRP A 64 -1.61 -2.39 0.82
C TRP A 64 -3.05 -2.85 0.84
N TYR A 65 -4.00 -1.94 1.06
CA TYR A 65 -5.42 -2.27 1.00
C TYR A 65 -5.79 -2.90 -0.36
N LEU A 66 -5.40 -2.27 -1.47
CA LEU A 66 -5.62 -2.79 -2.82
C LEU A 66 -4.99 -4.17 -3.05
N ALA A 67 -3.75 -4.35 -2.59
CA ALA A 67 -3.04 -5.62 -2.75
C ALA A 67 -3.68 -6.74 -1.92
N LEU A 68 -4.13 -6.44 -0.70
CA LEU A 68 -4.78 -7.40 0.18
C LEU A 68 -6.20 -7.75 -0.26
N THR A 69 -6.86 -6.93 -1.09
CA THR A 69 -8.15 -7.25 -1.72
C THR A 69 -8.01 -7.78 -3.15
N ALA A 70 -6.78 -8.01 -3.63
CA ALA A 70 -6.44 -8.44 -4.98
C ALA A 70 -7.10 -7.58 -6.08
N GLN A 71 -6.88 -6.27 -6.01
CA GLN A 71 -7.41 -5.29 -6.97
C GLN A 71 -6.36 -4.28 -7.36
N THR A 72 -6.43 -3.82 -8.60
CA THR A 72 -5.72 -2.62 -9.06
C THR A 72 -6.52 -1.34 -8.72
N THR A 73 -5.88 -0.17 -8.78
CA THR A 73 -6.58 1.12 -8.54
C THR A 73 -7.75 1.33 -9.51
N LEU A 74 -7.58 0.92 -10.77
CA LEU A 74 -8.63 0.99 -11.79
C LEU A 74 -9.77 0.02 -11.47
N GLU A 75 -9.44 -1.22 -11.12
CA GLU A 75 -10.45 -2.21 -10.72
C GLU A 75 -11.18 -1.80 -9.46
N GLN A 76 -10.54 -1.14 -8.49
CA GLN A 76 -11.23 -0.68 -7.29
C GLN A 76 -12.29 0.38 -7.61
N TYR A 77 -12.03 1.28 -8.56
CA TYR A 77 -13.03 2.24 -9.01
C TYR A 77 -14.25 1.52 -9.61
N ASN A 78 -14.01 0.57 -10.51
CA ASN A 78 -15.06 -0.22 -11.14
C ASN A 78 -15.82 -1.08 -10.13
N ASN A 79 -15.10 -1.76 -9.23
CA ASN A 79 -15.67 -2.62 -8.19
C ASN A 79 -16.48 -1.82 -7.18
N SER A 80 -16.06 -0.59 -6.85
CA SER A 80 -16.85 0.31 -5.99
C SER A 80 -18.16 0.72 -6.67
N TYR A 81 -18.12 1.03 -7.97
CA TYR A 81 -19.33 1.31 -8.74
C TYR A 81 -20.26 0.09 -8.76
N MET A 82 -19.73 -1.08 -9.12
CA MET A 82 -20.48 -2.34 -9.18
C MET A 82 -21.07 -2.74 -7.83
N ARG A 83 -20.32 -2.58 -6.74
CA ARG A 83 -20.82 -2.82 -5.38
C ARG A 83 -22.04 -1.96 -5.05
N ASN A 84 -22.06 -0.72 -5.51
CA ASN A 84 -23.22 0.16 -5.32
C ASN A 84 -24.42 -0.27 -6.18
N VAL A 85 -24.19 -0.74 -7.41
CA VAL A 85 -25.25 -1.26 -8.29
C VAL A 85 -25.86 -2.53 -7.70
N CYS A 86 -25.05 -3.52 -7.35
CA CYS A 86 -25.51 -4.77 -6.71
C CYS A 86 -26.30 -4.47 -5.42
N LYS A 87 -25.81 -3.54 -4.58
CA LYS A 87 -26.51 -3.14 -3.36
C LYS A 87 -27.90 -2.56 -3.63
N LYS A 88 -28.11 -1.84 -4.74
CA LYS A 88 -29.43 -1.34 -5.15
C LYS A 88 -30.34 -2.45 -5.65
N ARG A 89 -29.78 -3.47 -6.31
CA ARG A 89 -30.52 -4.66 -6.81
C ARG A 89 -30.79 -5.70 -5.71
N GLY A 90 -30.23 -5.53 -4.50
CA GLY A 90 -30.34 -6.50 -3.41
C GLY A 90 -29.36 -7.67 -3.54
N GLU A 91 -28.35 -7.55 -4.39
CA GLU A 91 -27.35 -8.58 -4.68
C GLU A 91 -26.01 -8.30 -3.97
N THR A 92 -25.22 -9.35 -3.78
CA THR A 92 -23.90 -9.26 -3.14
C THR A 92 -22.77 -9.26 -4.18
N PHE A 93 -22.00 -8.18 -4.23
CA PHE A 93 -20.79 -8.10 -5.04
C PHE A 93 -19.62 -8.82 -4.37
N ALA A 94 -18.99 -9.74 -5.10
CA ALA A 94 -17.77 -10.44 -4.68
C ALA A 94 -16.69 -10.35 -5.77
N ASN A 95 -15.46 -10.00 -5.35
CA ASN A 95 -14.33 -9.85 -6.26
C ASN A 95 -13.82 -11.23 -6.70
N MET A 96 -13.81 -11.50 -8.01
CA MET A 96 -13.38 -12.78 -8.57
C MET A 96 -11.90 -13.11 -8.36
N TYR A 97 -11.06 -12.11 -8.08
CA TYR A 97 -9.63 -12.29 -7.86
C TYR A 97 -9.25 -12.35 -6.38
N ASP A 98 -10.22 -12.17 -5.47
CA ASP A 98 -9.98 -12.17 -4.03
C ASP A 98 -10.00 -13.60 -3.47
N PHE A 99 -8.85 -14.04 -2.96
CA PHE A 99 -8.66 -15.31 -2.24
C PHE A 99 -8.60 -15.12 -0.71
N GLY A 100 -8.99 -13.93 -0.23
CA GLY A 100 -8.85 -13.48 1.15
C GLY A 100 -7.48 -12.84 1.42
N ILE A 101 -7.39 -12.10 2.52
CA ILE A 101 -6.21 -11.28 2.90
C ILE A 101 -4.90 -12.08 2.85
N VAL A 102 -4.87 -13.26 3.48
CA VAL A 102 -3.69 -14.12 3.53
C VAL A 102 -3.40 -14.72 2.15
N GLY A 103 -4.44 -15.16 1.43
CA GLY A 103 -4.29 -15.73 0.10
C GLY A 103 -3.70 -14.73 -0.88
N ASN A 104 -4.21 -13.50 -0.89
CA ASN A 104 -3.76 -12.42 -1.77
C ASN A 104 -2.35 -11.96 -1.42
N PHE A 105 -2.00 -11.88 -0.13
CA PHE A 105 -0.65 -11.55 0.31
C PHE A 105 0.37 -12.58 -0.19
N LEU A 106 0.04 -13.87 -0.06
CA LEU A 106 0.87 -14.97 -0.55
C LEU A 106 1.04 -14.91 -2.07
N ASP A 107 -0.05 -14.64 -2.81
CA ASP A 107 -0.02 -14.54 -4.27
C ASP A 107 0.79 -13.32 -4.76
N LEU A 108 0.69 -12.18 -4.06
CA LEU A 108 1.43 -10.96 -4.38
C LEU A 108 2.95 -11.17 -4.37
N PHE A 109 3.44 -11.89 -3.37
CA PHE A 109 4.87 -12.17 -3.22
C PHE A 109 5.30 -13.51 -3.82
N ASN A 110 4.37 -14.26 -4.42
CA ASN A 110 4.62 -15.59 -4.99
C ASN A 110 5.20 -16.57 -3.94
N ILE A 111 4.62 -16.55 -2.73
CA ILE A 111 5.05 -17.34 -1.56
C ILE A 111 3.95 -18.34 -1.16
N GLY A 112 4.35 -19.41 -0.49
CA GLY A 112 3.41 -20.35 0.14
C GLY A 112 2.97 -21.47 -0.80
N PRO A 113 1.81 -22.11 -0.56
CA PRO A 113 1.42 -23.34 -1.27
C PRO A 113 1.26 -23.18 -2.78
N ARG A 114 0.90 -21.98 -3.23
CA ARG A 114 0.72 -21.63 -4.65
C ARG A 114 1.97 -20.97 -5.26
N GLY A 115 2.90 -20.56 -4.41
CA GLY A 115 4.09 -19.83 -4.81
C GLY A 115 5.32 -20.71 -5.00
N HIS A 116 6.31 -20.18 -5.71
CA HIS A 116 7.58 -20.87 -5.93
C HIS A 116 8.72 -20.38 -5.04
N TYR A 117 8.51 -19.30 -4.27
CA TYR A 117 9.55 -18.63 -3.52
C TYR A 117 9.38 -18.76 -2.00
N PRO A 118 10.48 -18.80 -1.24
CA PRO A 118 10.45 -18.92 0.21
C PRO A 118 10.04 -17.60 0.88
N TRP A 119 9.49 -17.68 2.10
CA TRP A 119 8.85 -16.54 2.78
C TRP A 119 9.72 -15.27 2.93
N TYR A 120 11.04 -15.43 3.06
CA TYR A 120 11.96 -14.30 3.25
C TYR A 120 12.08 -13.41 1.99
N THR A 121 11.66 -13.90 0.83
CA THR A 121 11.67 -13.11 -0.40
C THR A 121 10.61 -12.01 -0.39
N ALA A 122 9.60 -12.08 0.50
CA ALA A 122 8.65 -10.98 0.71
C ALA A 122 9.33 -9.70 1.20
N LEU A 123 10.43 -9.83 1.96
CA LEU A 123 11.15 -8.69 2.49
C LEU A 123 12.15 -8.17 1.47
N LEU A 124 12.87 -9.03 0.76
CA LEU A 124 13.95 -8.57 -0.11
C LEU A 124 13.38 -7.88 -1.37
N PRO A 125 13.92 -6.72 -1.81
CA PRO A 125 13.53 -6.07 -3.06
C PRO A 125 14.13 -6.79 -4.28
N LEU A 126 13.86 -8.08 -4.41
CA LEU A 126 14.27 -8.92 -5.53
C LEU A 126 13.24 -8.82 -6.64
N ARG A 127 13.70 -8.94 -7.89
CA ARG A 127 12.82 -9.07 -9.04
C ARG A 127 12.26 -10.49 -9.10
N ILE A 128 11.18 -10.70 -8.36
CA ILE A 128 10.43 -11.97 -8.36
C ILE A 128 9.30 -11.83 -9.37
N PRO A 129 9.17 -12.75 -10.34
CA PRO A 129 8.05 -12.72 -11.25
C PRO A 129 6.74 -12.96 -10.47
N PRO A 130 5.65 -12.24 -10.81
CA PRO A 130 4.35 -12.51 -10.24
C PRO A 130 3.88 -13.92 -10.59
N ILE A 131 2.92 -14.45 -9.83
CA ILE A 131 2.33 -15.74 -10.14
C ILE A 131 1.59 -15.69 -11.49
N GLY A 132 1.99 -16.53 -12.45
CA GLY A 132 1.42 -16.60 -13.79
C GLY A 132 2.08 -15.68 -14.84
N ASN A 133 1.38 -15.45 -15.95
CA ASN A 133 1.94 -14.83 -17.16
C ASN A 133 1.47 -13.37 -17.38
N GLY A 134 0.81 -12.75 -16.39
CA GLY A 134 0.27 -11.38 -16.49
C GLY A 134 -0.92 -11.19 -17.45
N LYS A 135 -1.26 -12.20 -18.25
CA LYS A 135 -2.42 -12.20 -19.17
C LYS A 135 -3.63 -12.96 -18.62
N ARG A 136 -3.37 -13.92 -17.75
CA ARG A 136 -4.38 -14.77 -17.11
C ARG A 136 -4.09 -14.79 -15.63
N PHE A 137 -5.11 -14.49 -14.85
CA PHE A 137 -5.06 -14.52 -13.39
C PHE A 137 -5.97 -15.63 -12.89
N LEU A 138 -5.55 -16.27 -11.81
CA LEU A 138 -6.37 -17.27 -11.14
C LEU A 138 -7.59 -16.57 -10.55
N LYS A 139 -8.75 -17.22 -10.67
CA LYS A 139 -10.01 -16.72 -10.10
C LYS A 139 -10.36 -17.57 -8.88
N SER A 140 -10.89 -16.95 -7.84
CA SER A 140 -11.32 -17.62 -6.60
C SER A 140 -12.59 -18.45 -6.77
N GLY A 141 -13.27 -18.30 -7.91
CA GLY A 141 -14.55 -18.96 -8.17
C GLY A 141 -15.75 -18.25 -7.54
N GLN A 142 -15.52 -17.25 -6.68
CA GLN A 142 -16.57 -16.45 -6.03
C GLN A 142 -16.82 -15.11 -6.73
N GLY A 143 -16.67 -15.05 -8.05
CA GLY A 143 -16.86 -13.82 -8.82
C GLY A 143 -18.34 -13.53 -9.08
N TYR A 144 -18.76 -12.28 -8.86
CA TYR A 144 -20.00 -11.81 -9.46
C TYR A 144 -19.80 -11.73 -10.99
N ILE A 145 -20.59 -12.50 -11.74
CA ILE A 145 -20.65 -12.40 -13.20
C ILE A 145 -21.73 -11.37 -13.51
N LEU A 146 -21.34 -10.33 -14.26
CA LEU A 146 -22.27 -9.37 -14.82
C LEU A 146 -23.23 -10.10 -15.75
N ASP A 147 -24.47 -10.25 -15.31
CA ASP A 147 -25.59 -10.45 -16.23
C ASP A 147 -26.01 -9.04 -16.67
N PHE A 148 -25.47 -8.61 -17.81
CA PHE A 148 -25.98 -7.41 -18.47
C PHE A 148 -27.37 -7.80 -18.97
N GLY A 149 -28.40 -7.56 -18.15
CA GLY A 149 -29.77 -7.62 -18.63
C GLY A 149 -29.94 -6.71 -19.84
N GLU A 150 -30.93 -6.98 -20.69
CA GLU A 150 -31.18 -6.25 -21.95
C GLU A 150 -31.25 -4.72 -21.76
N ASP A 151 -31.53 -4.23 -20.55
CA ASP A 151 -31.70 -2.81 -20.23
C ASP A 151 -30.38 -2.02 -20.06
N ASP A 152 -29.20 -2.68 -20.00
CA ASP A 152 -27.90 -2.03 -19.74
C ASP A 152 -27.02 -1.88 -21.02
N GLU A 153 -27.48 -2.30 -22.22
CA GLU A 153 -26.75 -2.10 -23.49
C GLU A 153 -26.59 -0.63 -23.90
N ASP A 154 -27.41 0.28 -23.37
CA ASP A 154 -27.44 1.70 -23.74
C ASP A 154 -26.37 2.56 -23.04
N MET A 155 -25.48 1.96 -22.23
CA MET A 155 -24.48 2.69 -21.42
C MET A 155 -23.02 2.46 -21.82
N VAL A 156 -22.76 1.94 -23.04
CA VAL A 156 -21.41 1.76 -23.62
C VAL A 156 -21.07 2.86 -24.62
#